data_AF-A9U6U4-F1
#
_entry.id   AF-A9U6U4-F1
#
_cell.length_a   1.000
_cell.length_b   1.000
_cell.length_c   1.000
_cell.angle_alpha   90.00
_cell.angle_beta   90.00
_cell.angle_gamma   90.00
#
_symmetry.space_group_name_H-M   'P 1'
#
loop_
_entity.id
_entity.type
_entity.pdbx_description
1 polymer ?
#
loop_
_entity_poly.entity_id
_entity_poly.type
_entity_poly.pdbx_seq_one_letter_code
_entity_poly.pdbx_strand_id
1 'polypeptide(L)'
;KHLGFLALSKERGYSTHDYYEMDHPAQQEALTAFAELAEYPREQIQLGVDGCGFPVFALPLKHLAISYLKLACPDLIEDEEMRAAVVKITGWMTENPDIIASHNFTCTALLEDPNIIAKGGAMGVYGFALKKERISFSLKVIDGSEQVWPLIIASILTQINYENQETIQRLHDLVPTEIKNDNQLVVGEKRAVFTLERR
;
A
#
# COMPACT_ATOMS: atom_id res chain seq x y z
N LYS A 1 9.23 3.67 8.44
CA LYS A 1 10.04 2.44 8.22
C LYS A 1 11.23 2.36 9.17
N HIS A 2 12.37 3.02 8.88
CA HIS A 2 13.61 2.92 9.68
C HIS A 2 13.43 3.18 11.19
N LEU A 3 12.79 4.30 11.55
CA LEU A 3 12.55 4.66 12.95
C LEU A 3 11.75 3.59 13.70
N GLY A 4 10.79 2.93 13.05
CA GLY A 4 9.99 1.86 13.65
C GLY A 4 10.84 0.64 14.02
N PHE A 5 11.77 0.26 13.14
CA PHE A 5 12.70 -0.85 13.43
C PHE A 5 13.75 -0.48 14.47
N LEU A 6 14.22 0.76 14.50
CA LEU A 6 15.10 1.25 15.56
C LEU A 6 14.38 1.25 16.92
N ALA A 7 13.12 1.68 16.96
CA ALA A 7 12.29 1.65 18.16
C ALA A 7 12.04 0.20 18.64
N LEU A 8 11.66 -0.70 17.73
CA LEU A 8 11.49 -2.12 18.02
C LEU A 8 12.79 -2.75 18.55
N SER A 9 13.92 -2.47 17.90
CA SER A 9 15.23 -3.00 18.31
C SER A 9 15.59 -2.53 19.71
N LYS A 10 15.37 -1.25 20.03
CA LYS A 10 15.59 -0.72 21.38
C LYS A 10 14.67 -1.36 22.42
N GLU A 11 13.39 -1.54 22.10
CA GLU A 11 12.40 -2.16 23.00
C GLU A 11 12.74 -3.62 23.31
N ARG A 12 13.19 -4.37 22.30
CA ARG A 12 13.54 -5.79 22.42
C ARG A 12 14.99 -6.05 22.89
N GLY A 13 15.80 -5.00 23.02
CA GLY A 13 17.23 -5.12 23.35
C GLY A 13 18.09 -5.67 22.19
N TYR A 14 17.61 -5.57 20.95
CA TYR A 14 18.40 -5.89 19.75
C TYR A 14 19.38 -4.78 19.40
N SER A 15 20.33 -5.09 18.53
CA SER A 15 21.27 -4.10 18.02
C SER A 15 20.56 -3.05 17.16
N THR A 16 20.98 -1.80 17.27
CA THR A 16 20.47 -0.69 16.45
C THR A 16 21.39 -0.35 15.28
N HIS A 17 22.55 -0.99 15.16
CA HIS A 17 23.56 -0.67 14.14
C HIS A 17 23.35 -1.40 12.82
N ASP A 18 22.76 -2.58 12.88
CA ASP A 18 22.58 -3.57 11.81
C ASP A 18 21.08 -3.93 11.63
N TYR A 19 20.18 -3.08 12.13
CA TYR A 19 18.72 -3.30 12.05
C TYR A 19 18.17 -3.45 10.62
N TYR A 20 18.94 -3.04 9.60
CA TYR A 20 18.60 -3.15 8.19
C TYR A 20 19.05 -4.47 7.57
N GLU A 21 19.85 -5.29 8.27
CA GLU A 21 20.28 -6.59 7.76
C GLU A 21 19.13 -7.61 7.89
N MET A 22 18.94 -8.44 6.87
CA MET A 22 17.82 -9.39 6.85
C MET A 22 17.85 -10.36 8.05
N ASP A 23 19.03 -10.82 8.45
CA ASP A 23 19.19 -11.77 9.56
C ASP A 23 18.97 -11.11 10.93
N HIS A 24 18.79 -9.79 10.98
CA HIS A 24 18.48 -9.06 12.20
C HIS A 24 17.13 -9.53 12.80
N PRO A 25 17.04 -9.78 14.12
CA PRO A 25 15.82 -10.31 14.75
C PRO A 25 14.55 -9.48 14.46
N ALA A 26 14.66 -8.14 14.43
CA ALA A 26 13.54 -7.27 14.09
C ALA A 26 13.01 -7.48 12.65
N GLN A 27 13.89 -7.79 11.68
CA GLN A 27 13.48 -8.11 10.31
C GLN A 27 12.79 -9.46 10.23
N GLN A 28 13.27 -10.44 11.01
CA GLN A 28 12.66 -11.76 11.10
C GLN A 28 11.27 -11.72 11.76
N GLU A 29 11.09 -10.87 12.78
CA GLU A 29 9.77 -10.58 13.36
C GLU A 29 8.83 -9.95 12.33
N ALA A 30 9.30 -8.92 11.60
CA ALA A 30 8.50 -8.27 10.57
C ALA A 30 8.12 -9.23 9.42
N LEU A 31 9.04 -10.10 8.99
CA LEU A 31 8.78 -11.12 7.98
C LEU A 31 7.73 -12.12 8.47
N THR A 32 7.81 -12.55 9.73
CA THR A 32 6.83 -13.47 10.34
C THR A 32 5.44 -12.84 10.38
N ALA A 33 5.33 -11.62 10.91
CA ALA A 33 4.06 -10.90 10.97
C ALA A 33 3.48 -10.64 9.58
N PHE A 34 4.32 -10.30 8.60
CA PHE A 34 3.88 -10.10 7.23
C PHE A 34 3.39 -11.40 6.56
N ALA A 35 4.07 -12.52 6.78
CA ALA A 35 3.67 -13.83 6.27
C ALA A 35 2.29 -14.26 6.79
N GLU A 36 2.02 -14.02 8.07
CA GLU A 36 0.72 -14.28 8.71
C GLU A 36 -0.39 -13.40 8.12
N LEU A 37 -0.15 -12.09 7.99
CA LEU A 37 -1.12 -11.18 7.38
C LEU A 37 -1.38 -11.49 5.91
N ALA A 38 -0.35 -11.92 5.17
CA ALA A 38 -0.46 -12.26 3.76
C ALA A 38 -1.01 -13.69 3.51
N GLU A 39 -1.14 -14.51 4.55
CA GLU A 39 -1.46 -15.94 4.46
C GLU A 39 -0.59 -16.66 3.44
N TYR A 40 0.71 -16.39 3.49
CA TYR A 40 1.67 -16.92 2.53
C TYR A 40 2.85 -17.55 3.27
N PRO A 41 3.30 -18.76 2.88
CA PRO A 41 4.40 -19.43 3.57
C PRO A 41 5.64 -18.54 3.63
N ARG A 42 6.16 -18.34 4.84
CA ARG A 42 7.31 -17.46 5.11
C ARG A 42 8.51 -17.81 4.23
N GLU A 43 8.75 -19.11 4.03
CA GLU A 43 9.88 -19.65 3.27
C GLU A 43 9.75 -19.40 1.76
N GLN A 44 8.55 -19.07 1.28
CA GLN A 44 8.30 -18.75 -0.12
C GLN A 44 8.33 -17.24 -0.41
N ILE A 45 8.42 -16.40 0.63
CA ILE A 45 8.57 -14.95 0.46
C ILE A 45 9.99 -14.68 -0.03
N GLN A 46 10.07 -14.11 -1.24
CA GLN A 46 11.34 -13.69 -1.80
C GLN A 46 11.78 -12.36 -1.18
N LEU A 47 13.08 -12.16 -1.11
CA LEU A 47 13.68 -10.98 -0.53
C LEU A 47 14.29 -10.11 -1.63
N GLY A 48 14.04 -8.81 -1.52
CA GLY A 48 14.74 -7.77 -2.28
C GLY A 48 15.35 -6.75 -1.33
N VAL A 49 16.09 -5.81 -1.91
CA VAL A 49 16.64 -4.65 -1.20
C VAL A 49 16.06 -3.40 -1.82
N ASP A 50 15.43 -2.57 -0.98
CA ASP A 50 14.90 -1.26 -1.38
C ASP A 50 16.04 -0.26 -1.62
N GLY A 51 15.75 0.85 -2.32
CA GLY A 51 16.73 1.91 -2.59
C GLY A 51 17.32 2.54 -1.33
N CYS A 52 16.65 2.44 -0.18
CA CYS A 52 17.17 2.88 1.12
C CYS A 52 17.96 1.80 1.87
N GLY A 53 18.23 0.64 1.25
CA GLY A 53 18.97 -0.48 1.83
C GLY A 53 18.14 -1.44 2.70
N PHE A 54 16.82 -1.26 2.74
CA PHE A 54 15.95 -2.04 3.63
C PHE A 54 15.45 -3.33 2.97
N PRO A 55 15.34 -4.46 3.69
CA PRO A 55 14.74 -5.68 3.15
C PRO A 55 13.30 -5.43 2.74
N VAL A 56 12.92 -5.96 1.57
CA VAL A 56 11.54 -5.92 1.06
C VAL A 56 11.07 -7.29 0.65
N PHE A 57 9.76 -7.52 0.81
CA PHE A 57 9.14 -8.82 0.65
C PHE A 57 8.42 -8.90 -0.69
N ALA A 58 8.77 -9.90 -1.49
CA ALA A 58 8.15 -10.22 -2.76
C ALA A 58 7.34 -11.51 -2.65
N LEU A 59 6.07 -11.41 -3.03
CA LEU A 59 5.08 -12.48 -2.97
C LEU A 59 4.02 -12.27 -4.07
N PRO A 60 3.19 -13.29 -4.39
CA PRO A 60 2.13 -13.14 -5.38
C PRO A 60 1.13 -12.04 -4.99
N LEU A 61 0.67 -11.26 -5.98
CA LEU A 61 -0.23 -10.12 -5.77
C LEU A 61 -1.50 -10.48 -4.99
N LYS A 62 -2.03 -11.70 -5.15
CA LYS A 62 -3.18 -12.19 -4.38
C LYS A 62 -2.94 -12.14 -2.87
N HIS A 63 -1.76 -12.58 -2.42
CA HIS A 63 -1.41 -12.60 -0.99
C HIS A 63 -1.11 -11.19 -0.47
N LEU A 64 -0.56 -10.32 -1.31
CA LEU A 64 -0.48 -8.90 -0.99
C LEU A 64 -1.88 -8.31 -0.78
N ALA A 65 -2.84 -8.60 -1.66
CA ALA A 65 -4.22 -8.15 -1.49
C ALA A 65 -4.86 -8.69 -0.19
N ILE A 66 -4.61 -9.96 0.18
CA ILE A 66 -5.08 -10.53 1.45
C ILE A 66 -4.54 -9.72 2.65
N SER A 67 -3.25 -9.35 2.63
CA SER A 67 -2.70 -8.51 3.72
C SER A 67 -3.42 -7.16 3.85
N TYR A 68 -3.70 -6.48 2.74
CA TYR A 68 -4.50 -5.24 2.76
C TYR A 68 -5.95 -5.47 3.20
N LEU A 69 -6.55 -6.62 2.85
CA LEU A 69 -7.88 -6.98 3.32
C LEU A 69 -7.90 -7.08 4.85
N LYS A 70 -6.90 -7.74 5.46
CA LYS A 70 -6.79 -7.82 6.93
C LYS A 70 -6.54 -6.47 7.59
N LEU A 71 -5.86 -5.53 6.91
CA LEU A 71 -5.76 -4.16 7.39
C LEU A 71 -7.13 -3.44 7.40
N ALA A 72 -7.97 -3.65 6.38
CA ALA A 72 -9.29 -3.04 6.33
C ALA A 72 -10.34 -3.78 7.19
N CYS A 73 -10.16 -5.07 7.40
CA CYS A 73 -11.06 -5.98 8.11
C CYS A 73 -10.29 -6.74 9.20
N PRO A 74 -9.91 -6.07 10.29
CA PRO A 74 -9.11 -6.68 11.36
C PRO A 74 -9.84 -7.82 12.08
N ASP A 75 -11.16 -7.95 11.92
CA ASP A 75 -11.93 -9.10 12.38
C ASP A 75 -11.52 -10.44 11.73
N LEU A 76 -10.81 -10.38 10.59
CA LEU A 76 -10.23 -11.55 9.91
C LEU A 76 -8.88 -12.00 10.49
N ILE A 77 -8.37 -11.32 11.51
CA ILE A 77 -7.12 -11.66 12.21
C ILE A 77 -7.49 -12.44 13.47
N GLU A 78 -7.04 -13.70 13.54
CA GLU A 78 -7.29 -14.59 14.67
C GLU A 78 -6.48 -14.19 15.91
N ASP A 79 -5.20 -13.86 15.73
CA ASP A 79 -4.33 -13.42 16.82
C ASP A 79 -4.77 -12.05 17.37
N GLU A 80 -5.07 -12.02 18.66
CA GLU A 80 -5.68 -10.85 19.30
C GLU A 80 -4.70 -9.67 19.40
N GLU A 81 -3.41 -9.94 19.63
CA GLU A 81 -2.38 -8.90 19.72
C GLU A 81 -2.14 -8.24 18.36
N MET A 82 -2.00 -9.04 17.30
CA MET A 82 -1.87 -8.58 15.93
C MET A 82 -3.10 -7.80 15.49
N ARG A 83 -4.30 -8.30 15.79
CA ARG A 83 -5.56 -7.60 15.52
C ARG A 83 -5.59 -6.22 16.17
N ALA A 84 -5.23 -6.14 17.46
CA ALA A 84 -5.19 -4.87 18.18
C ALA A 84 -4.14 -3.90 17.58
N ALA A 85 -2.97 -4.41 17.19
CA ALA A 85 -1.94 -3.62 16.52
C ALA A 85 -2.43 -3.06 15.16
N VAL A 86 -3.10 -3.89 14.34
CA VAL A 86 -3.66 -3.47 13.06
C VAL A 86 -4.73 -2.40 13.22
N VAL A 87 -5.66 -2.56 14.17
CA VAL A 87 -6.68 -1.53 14.48
C VAL A 87 -6.02 -0.19 14.82
N LYS A 88 -4.98 -0.22 15.66
CA LYS A 88 -4.26 0.98 16.09
C LYS A 88 -3.52 1.66 14.93
N ILE A 89 -2.77 0.88 14.15
CA ILE A 89 -1.96 1.40 13.04
C ILE A 89 -2.87 1.98 11.95
N THR A 90 -3.93 1.28 11.58
CA THR A 90 -4.85 1.73 10.53
C THR A 90 -5.66 2.95 10.95
N GLY A 91 -6.02 3.06 12.24
CA GLY A 91 -6.56 4.29 12.82
C GLY A 91 -5.61 5.47 12.63
N TRP A 92 -4.34 5.32 13.00
CA TRP A 92 -3.34 6.38 12.82
C TRP A 92 -3.10 6.76 11.36
N MET A 93 -3.13 5.78 10.45
CA MET A 93 -2.99 6.04 9.01
C MET A 93 -4.13 6.93 8.48
N THR A 94 -5.37 6.67 8.90
CA THR A 94 -6.54 7.46 8.50
C THR A 94 -6.58 8.82 9.20
N GLU A 95 -6.15 8.93 10.46
CA GLU A 95 -6.11 10.19 11.19
C GLU A 95 -4.99 11.14 10.71
N ASN A 96 -3.91 10.58 10.12
CA ASN A 96 -2.72 11.33 9.74
C ASN A 96 -2.23 10.96 8.33
N PRO A 97 -3.06 11.13 7.28
CA PRO A 97 -2.75 10.66 5.93
C PRO A 97 -1.45 11.27 5.36
N ASP A 98 -1.21 12.56 5.63
CA ASP A 98 -0.02 13.28 5.15
C ASP A 98 1.30 12.69 5.69
N ILE A 99 1.29 12.12 6.90
CA ILE A 99 2.50 11.53 7.51
C ILE A 99 2.89 10.21 6.79
N ILE A 100 1.94 9.56 6.10
CA ILE A 100 2.16 8.27 5.46
C ILE A 100 2.93 8.37 4.14
N ALA A 101 2.69 9.42 3.34
CA ALA A 101 3.34 9.58 2.02
C ALA A 101 3.64 11.02 1.59
N SER A 102 3.33 12.05 2.40
CA SER A 102 3.34 13.49 2.06
C SER A 102 2.10 13.96 1.27
N HIS A 103 1.90 15.27 1.19
CA HIS A 103 0.84 15.89 0.42
C HIS A 103 0.94 15.56 -1.07
N ASN A 104 -0.20 15.51 -1.76
CA ASN A 104 -0.30 15.25 -3.22
C ASN A 104 0.27 13.88 -3.65
N PHE A 105 0.29 12.89 -2.76
CA PHE A 105 0.59 11.50 -3.10
C PHE A 105 -0.68 10.65 -3.16
N THR A 106 -0.64 9.59 -3.95
CA THR A 106 -1.76 8.63 -4.11
C THR A 106 -2.22 8.07 -2.77
N CYS A 107 -1.29 7.76 -1.86
CA CYS A 107 -1.65 7.22 -0.54
C CYS A 107 -2.45 8.24 0.27
N THR A 108 -2.04 9.49 0.26
CA THR A 108 -2.71 10.58 0.99
C THR A 108 -4.12 10.81 0.45
N ALA A 109 -4.27 10.95 -0.87
CA ALA A 109 -5.58 11.15 -1.50
C ALA A 109 -6.59 10.02 -1.20
N LEU A 110 -6.10 8.78 -1.07
CA LEU A 110 -6.90 7.63 -0.66
C LEU A 110 -7.19 7.61 0.85
N LEU A 111 -6.19 7.87 1.69
CA LEU A 111 -6.31 7.81 3.15
C LEU A 111 -7.15 8.94 3.74
N GLU A 112 -7.35 10.04 3.00
CA GLU A 112 -8.37 11.06 3.32
C GLU A 112 -9.80 10.50 3.31
N ASP A 113 -10.04 9.39 2.59
CA ASP A 113 -11.27 8.64 2.69
C ASP A 113 -11.19 7.63 3.86
N PRO A 114 -11.99 7.80 4.93
CA PRO A 114 -11.91 6.92 6.09
C PRO A 114 -12.29 5.46 5.79
N ASN A 115 -12.95 5.20 4.66
CA ASN A 115 -13.27 3.87 4.20
C ASN A 115 -12.07 3.14 3.58
N ILE A 116 -10.97 3.83 3.26
CA ILE A 116 -9.86 3.25 2.49
C ILE A 116 -8.63 3.10 3.38
N ILE A 117 -7.95 1.96 3.26
CA ILE A 117 -6.56 1.79 3.69
C ILE A 117 -5.73 1.58 2.43
N ALA A 118 -4.64 2.34 2.28
CA ALA A 118 -3.79 2.24 1.11
C ALA A 118 -2.33 2.48 1.46
N LYS A 119 -1.44 1.77 0.77
CA LYS A 119 -0.01 2.09 0.78
C LYS A 119 0.66 1.63 -0.51
N GLY A 120 1.49 2.53 -1.06
CA GLY A 120 2.40 2.20 -2.16
C GLY A 120 3.62 1.44 -1.66
N GLY A 121 4.02 0.42 -2.43
CA GLY A 121 5.30 -0.25 -2.34
C GLY A 121 6.26 0.26 -3.43
N ALA A 122 7.48 -0.27 -3.45
CA ALA A 122 8.49 0.12 -4.43
C ALA A 122 8.23 -0.47 -5.82
N MET A 123 8.78 0.17 -6.85
CA MET A 123 8.79 -0.33 -8.23
C MET A 123 7.39 -0.64 -8.75
N GLY A 124 6.44 0.29 -8.62
CA GLY A 124 5.13 0.17 -9.27
C GLY A 124 4.18 -0.83 -8.60
N VAL A 125 4.48 -1.31 -7.40
CA VAL A 125 3.56 -2.14 -6.59
C VAL A 125 2.66 -1.24 -5.75
N TYR A 126 1.36 -1.47 -5.79
CA TYR A 126 0.41 -0.74 -4.96
C TYR A 126 -0.64 -1.68 -4.38
N GLY A 127 -1.08 -1.41 -3.16
CA GLY A 127 -2.23 -2.10 -2.58
C GLY A 127 -3.12 -1.17 -1.78
N PHE A 128 -4.42 -1.46 -1.82
CA PHE A 128 -5.43 -0.75 -1.05
C PHE A 128 -6.62 -1.66 -0.77
N ALA A 129 -7.41 -1.30 0.23
CA ALA A 129 -8.61 -2.02 0.61
C ALA A 129 -9.71 -1.07 1.09
N LEU A 130 -10.94 -1.50 0.89
CA LEU A 130 -12.15 -0.78 1.25
C LEU A 130 -12.82 -1.48 2.45
N LYS A 131 -13.01 -0.74 3.55
CA LYS A 131 -13.48 -1.28 4.84
C LYS A 131 -14.95 -1.71 4.78
N LYS A 132 -15.83 -0.89 4.20
CA LYS A 132 -17.28 -1.14 4.09
C LYS A 132 -17.57 -2.30 3.12
N GLU A 133 -16.93 -2.29 1.95
CA GLU A 133 -17.12 -3.28 0.91
C GLU A 133 -16.41 -4.60 1.23
N ARG A 134 -15.43 -4.58 2.13
CA ARG A 134 -14.59 -5.73 2.51
C ARG A 134 -13.89 -6.35 1.30
N ILE A 135 -13.37 -5.49 0.43
CA ILE A 135 -12.65 -5.86 -0.80
C ILE A 135 -11.28 -5.18 -0.78
N SER A 136 -10.26 -5.91 -1.25
CA SER A 136 -8.92 -5.37 -1.43
C SER A 136 -8.44 -5.56 -2.87
N PHE A 137 -7.46 -4.74 -3.21
CA PHE A 137 -6.85 -4.67 -4.53
C PHE A 137 -5.35 -4.59 -4.37
N SER A 138 -4.64 -5.26 -5.28
CA SER A 138 -3.20 -5.11 -5.45
C SER A 138 -2.90 -5.05 -6.94
N LEU A 139 -1.88 -4.27 -7.30
CA LEU A 139 -1.47 -4.08 -8.68
C LEU A 139 0.05 -4.00 -8.79
N LYS A 140 0.53 -4.33 -9.98
CA LYS A 140 1.92 -4.15 -10.40
C LYS A 140 1.94 -3.44 -11.74
N VAL A 141 2.62 -2.31 -11.78
CA VAL A 141 3.01 -1.63 -13.01
C VAL A 141 4.36 -2.21 -13.43
N ILE A 142 4.43 -2.80 -14.64
CA ILE A 142 5.54 -3.68 -15.06
C ILE A 142 6.88 -2.93 -15.14
N ASP A 143 6.87 -1.71 -15.68
CA ASP A 143 8.04 -0.84 -15.79
C ASP A 143 8.44 -0.19 -14.45
N GLY A 144 7.65 -0.40 -13.39
CA GLY A 144 7.86 0.17 -12.07
C GLY A 144 7.35 1.59 -11.90
N SER A 145 6.66 2.16 -12.88
CA SER A 145 6.12 3.53 -12.82
C SER A 145 5.07 3.70 -11.73
N GLU A 146 5.25 4.73 -10.90
CA GLU A 146 4.35 5.08 -9.79
C GLU A 146 3.36 6.19 -10.17
N GLN A 147 3.73 7.02 -11.14
CA GLN A 147 2.94 8.18 -11.60
C GLN A 147 1.58 7.79 -12.21
N VAL A 148 1.39 6.52 -12.58
CA VAL A 148 0.14 6.04 -13.19
C VAL A 148 -0.85 5.48 -12.17
N TRP A 149 -0.44 5.29 -10.90
CA TRP A 149 -1.31 4.70 -9.87
C TRP A 149 -2.63 5.43 -9.69
N PRO A 150 -2.68 6.78 -9.62
CA PRO A 150 -3.96 7.48 -9.44
C PRO A 150 -4.98 7.16 -10.55
N LEU A 151 -4.54 7.10 -11.81
CA LEU A 151 -5.41 6.79 -12.94
C LEU A 151 -5.91 5.33 -12.91
N ILE A 152 -5.05 4.38 -12.54
CA ILE A 152 -5.44 2.96 -12.44
C ILE A 152 -6.46 2.78 -11.31
N ILE A 153 -6.20 3.38 -10.15
CA ILE A 153 -7.05 3.25 -8.96
C ILE A 153 -8.38 3.97 -9.16
N ALA A 154 -8.38 5.18 -9.73
CA ALA A 154 -9.61 5.89 -10.10
C ALA A 154 -10.48 5.03 -11.02
N SER A 155 -9.88 4.41 -12.05
CA SER A 155 -10.60 3.49 -12.93
C SER A 155 -11.19 2.28 -12.20
N ILE A 156 -10.45 1.68 -11.26
CA ILE A 156 -10.96 0.57 -10.42
C ILE A 156 -12.18 1.03 -9.62
N LEU A 157 -12.07 2.15 -8.90
CA LEU A 157 -13.14 2.70 -8.07
C LEU A 157 -14.38 3.06 -8.88
N THR A 158 -14.21 3.66 -10.06
CA THR A 158 -15.32 3.93 -11.00
C THR A 158 -15.98 2.63 -11.46
N GLN A 159 -15.20 1.61 -11.86
CA GLN A 159 -15.75 0.36 -12.38
C GLN A 159 -16.52 -0.47 -11.34
N ILE A 160 -16.18 -0.33 -10.06
CA ILE A 160 -16.94 -0.97 -8.96
C ILE A 160 -18.11 -0.11 -8.46
N ASN A 161 -18.37 1.05 -9.08
CA ASN A 161 -19.35 2.05 -8.64
C ASN A 161 -19.13 2.51 -7.20
N TYR A 162 -17.88 2.82 -6.84
CA TYR A 162 -17.54 3.31 -5.51
C TYR A 162 -18.30 4.60 -5.18
N GLU A 163 -18.87 4.69 -3.97
CA GLU A 163 -19.82 5.75 -3.62
C GLU A 163 -19.19 7.14 -3.54
N ASN A 164 -17.95 7.22 -3.04
CA ASN A 164 -17.30 8.50 -2.78
C ASN A 164 -16.61 9.06 -4.03
N GLN A 165 -17.34 9.90 -4.76
CA GLN A 165 -16.85 10.57 -5.96
C GLN A 165 -15.73 11.58 -5.67
N GLU A 166 -15.69 12.15 -4.46
CA GLU A 166 -14.63 13.08 -4.07
C GLU A 166 -13.27 12.38 -4.04
N THR A 167 -13.22 11.15 -3.52
CA THR A 167 -12.02 10.31 -3.55
C THR A 167 -11.53 10.05 -4.97
N ILE A 168 -12.45 9.76 -5.89
CA ILE A 168 -12.12 9.55 -7.31
C ILE A 168 -11.59 10.86 -7.93
N GLN A 169 -12.21 11.99 -7.61
CA GLN A 169 -11.77 13.31 -8.09
C GLN A 169 -10.36 13.66 -7.59
N ARG A 170 -10.06 13.45 -6.29
CA ARG A 170 -8.72 13.68 -5.74
C ARG A 170 -7.65 12.89 -6.51
N LEU A 171 -7.93 11.65 -6.91
CA LEU A 171 -7.00 10.86 -7.71
C LEU A 171 -6.78 11.44 -9.12
N HIS A 172 -7.83 11.95 -9.75
CA HIS A 172 -7.70 12.64 -11.05
C HIS A 172 -6.92 13.94 -10.95
N ASP A 173 -7.05 14.67 -9.84
CA ASP A 173 -6.33 15.93 -9.61
C ASP A 173 -4.81 15.69 -9.46
N LEU A 174 -4.40 14.53 -8.96
CA LEU A 174 -2.98 14.16 -8.85
C LEU A 174 -2.31 13.93 -10.22
N VAL A 175 -3.07 13.45 -11.20
CA VAL A 175 -2.54 13.09 -12.53
C VAL A 175 -3.49 13.62 -13.60
N PRO A 176 -3.19 14.81 -14.15
CA PRO A 176 -3.94 15.35 -15.27
C PRO A 176 -3.99 14.34 -16.42
N THR A 177 -5.19 14.13 -16.94
CA THR A 177 -5.44 13.25 -18.10
C THR A 177 -4.91 13.88 -19.38
N GLU A 178 -4.96 15.20 -19.51
CA GLU A 178 -4.38 15.93 -20.64
C GLU A 178 -2.85 15.90 -20.61
N ILE A 179 -2.24 15.54 -21.73
CA ILE A 179 -0.81 15.71 -21.96
C ILE A 179 -0.63 17.04 -22.68
N LYS A 180 0.08 17.98 -22.06
CA LYS A 180 0.42 19.27 -22.66
C LYS A 180 1.89 19.33 -23.01
N ASN A 181 2.22 19.96 -24.14
CA ASN A 181 3.60 20.29 -24.47
C ASN A 181 4.05 21.57 -23.74
N ASP A 182 5.31 21.97 -23.91
CA ASP A 182 5.88 23.16 -23.24
C ASP A 182 5.14 24.47 -23.59
N ASN A 183 4.43 24.50 -24.73
CA ASN A 183 3.58 25.62 -25.17
C ASN A 183 2.15 25.55 -24.62
N GLN A 184 1.87 24.68 -23.65
CA GLN A 184 0.53 24.45 -23.06
C GLN A 184 -0.52 23.92 -24.04
N LEU A 185 -0.12 23.44 -25.22
CA LEU A 185 -1.03 22.82 -26.18
C LEU A 185 -1.28 21.37 -25.77
N VAL A 186 -2.54 20.95 -25.76
CA VAL A 186 -2.93 19.55 -25.55
C VAL A 186 -2.46 18.73 -26.75
N VAL A 187 -1.61 17.75 -26.49
CA VAL A 187 -0.98 16.87 -27.49
C VAL A 187 -1.33 15.39 -27.29
N GLY A 188 -2.10 15.05 -26.25
CA GLY A 188 -2.55 13.69 -25.99
C GLY A 188 -3.37 13.55 -24.72
N GLU A 189 -3.75 12.31 -24.42
CA GLU A 189 -4.49 11.95 -23.21
C GLU A 189 -3.90 10.70 -22.55
N LYS A 190 -4.02 10.62 -21.21
CA LYS A 190 -3.75 9.44 -20.40
C LYS A 190 -5.09 8.86 -19.96
N ARG A 191 -5.30 7.57 -20.21
CA ARG A 191 -6.48 6.83 -19.74
C ARG A 191 -6.14 5.38 -19.39
N ALA A 192 -6.84 4.84 -18.40
CA ALA A 192 -6.83 3.41 -18.16
C ALA A 192 -7.61 2.69 -19.27
N VAL A 193 -7.09 1.57 -19.76
CA VAL A 193 -7.65 0.81 -20.90
C VAL A 193 -7.96 -0.64 -20.55
N PHE A 194 -8.31 -0.92 -19.29
CA PHE A 194 -8.67 -2.25 -18.82
C PHE A 194 -10.10 -2.27 -18.25
N THR A 195 -10.71 -3.44 -18.26
CA THR A 195 -11.98 -3.71 -17.59
C THR A 195 -11.75 -4.80 -16.54
N LEU A 196 -12.30 -4.61 -15.34
CA LEU A 196 -12.26 -5.60 -14.27
C LEU A 196 -13.12 -6.80 -14.64
N GLU A 197 -12.50 -7.97 -14.72
CA GLU A 197 -13.21 -9.24 -14.78
C GLU A 197 -13.69 -9.62 -13.38
N ARG A 198 -15.00 -9.73 -13.19
CA ARG A 198 -15.55 -10.40 -12.00
C ARG A 198 -15.47 -11.90 -12.25
N ARG A 199 -14.64 -12.60 -11.48
CA ARG A 199 -14.55 -14.05 -11.46
C ARG A 199 -15.23 -14.60 -10.22
#